data_AF-A0AAV8XI47-F1
#
_entry.id   AF-A0AAV8XI47-F1
#
_cell.length_a   1.000
_cell.length_b   1.000
_cell.length_c   1.000
_cell.angle_alpha   90.00
_cell.angle_beta   90.00
_cell.angle_gamma   90.00
#
_symmetry.space_group_name_H-M   'P 1'
#
loop_
_entity.id
_entity.type
_entity.pdbx_description
1 polymer ?
#
loop_
_entity_poly.entity_id
_entity_poly.type
_entity_poly.pdbx_seq_one_letter_code
_entity_poly.pdbx_strand_id
1 'polypeptide(L)'
;RATASPPIFTNTEQEPPSTRIVPGAVTFQDRDAMTKMSSASPVGTLAYVIEEEALLVRVNNGWQYIALGSLLPVTTPAPPTTSAPQLRPPFEASNLINHISKPADVSNVD
;
A
#
# COMPACT_ATOMS: atom_id res chain seq x y z
N ARG A 1 -73.62 22.49 32.52
CA ARG A 1 -72.94 21.59 31.56
C ARG A 1 -71.63 22.27 31.18
N ALA A 2 -70.52 21.87 31.81
CA ALA A 2 -69.19 22.46 31.59
C ALA A 2 -68.60 21.92 30.28
N THR A 3 -68.03 22.80 29.46
CA THR A 3 -67.24 22.46 28.27
C THR A 3 -65.78 22.79 28.59
N ALA A 4 -65.03 21.81 29.10
CA ALA A 4 -63.59 21.93 29.24
C ALA A 4 -62.95 21.41 27.94
N SER A 5 -62.31 22.30 27.19
CA SER A 5 -61.46 21.91 26.06
C SER A 5 -60.24 21.13 26.58
N PRO A 6 -59.79 20.06 25.89
CA PRO A 6 -58.57 19.36 26.28
C PRO A 6 -57.33 20.25 26.02
N PRO A 7 -56.26 20.12 26.82
CA PRO A 7 -55.00 20.79 26.52
C PRO A 7 -54.39 20.20 25.24
N ILE A 8 -53.96 21.05 24.33
CA ILE A 8 -53.14 20.64 23.18
C ILE A 8 -51.74 20.34 23.70
N PHE A 9 -51.39 19.06 23.76
CA PHE A 9 -50.00 18.65 23.91
C PHE A 9 -49.28 18.96 22.61
N THR A 10 -48.53 20.07 22.57
CA THR A 10 -47.46 20.23 21.60
C THR A 10 -46.38 19.23 21.97
N ASN A 11 -46.47 18.02 21.44
CA ASN A 11 -45.30 17.15 21.36
C ASN A 11 -44.28 17.91 20.51
N THR A 12 -43.33 18.56 21.15
CA THR A 12 -42.02 18.77 20.55
C THR A 12 -41.48 17.38 20.31
N GLU A 13 -41.79 16.83 19.13
CA GLU A 13 -41.08 15.72 18.53
C GLU A 13 -39.63 16.20 18.41
N GLN A 14 -38.85 16.03 19.48
CA GLN A 14 -37.40 15.98 19.40
C GLN A 14 -37.11 14.79 18.51
N GLU A 15 -37.08 15.04 17.20
CA GLU A 15 -36.41 14.18 16.24
C GLU A 15 -35.07 13.81 16.89
N PRO A 16 -34.82 12.51 17.18
CA PRO A 16 -33.51 12.12 17.67
C PRO A 16 -32.49 12.64 16.66
N PRO A 17 -31.34 13.21 17.10
CA PRO A 17 -30.39 13.82 16.20
C PRO A 17 -30.11 12.85 15.06
N SER A 18 -30.53 13.21 13.85
CA SER A 18 -30.50 12.32 12.70
C SER A 18 -29.08 11.81 12.50
N THR A 19 -28.86 10.55 12.85
CA THR A 19 -27.54 9.91 12.75
C THR A 19 -27.13 9.91 11.29
N ARG A 20 -26.25 10.82 10.91
CA ARG A 20 -25.76 10.93 9.54
C ARG A 20 -24.71 9.85 9.30
N ILE A 21 -25.06 8.84 8.49
CA ILE A 21 -24.13 7.81 8.05
C ILE A 21 -23.10 8.46 7.12
N VAL A 22 -21.82 8.42 7.51
CA VAL A 22 -20.71 8.93 6.71
C VAL A 22 -20.10 7.80 5.86
N PRO A 23 -19.72 8.05 4.60
CA PRO A 23 -18.99 7.07 3.79
C PRO A 23 -17.73 6.61 4.53
N GLY A 24 -17.44 5.31 4.44
CA GLY A 24 -16.18 4.72 4.92
C GLY A 24 -14.97 5.42 4.31
N ALA A 25 -13.84 5.41 5.02
CA ALA A 25 -12.68 6.27 4.81
C ALA A 25 -12.27 6.50 3.34
N VAL A 26 -11.82 7.71 3.04
CA VAL A 26 -11.26 8.11 1.74
C VAL A 26 -9.73 8.15 1.80
N THR A 27 -9.07 8.05 0.64
CA THR A 27 -7.61 8.20 0.54
C THR A 27 -7.28 9.37 -0.38
N PHE A 28 -6.26 10.13 -0.02
CA PHE A 28 -5.73 11.24 -0.81
C PHE A 28 -4.22 11.06 -0.99
N GLN A 29 -3.71 11.50 -2.14
CA GLN A 29 -2.27 11.47 -2.38
C GLN A 29 -1.53 12.43 -1.42
N ASP A 30 -2.01 13.67 -1.36
CA ASP A 30 -1.42 14.78 -0.63
C ASP A 30 -2.50 15.65 0.06
N ARG A 31 -2.07 16.63 0.86
CA ARG A 31 -2.98 17.53 1.60
C ARG A 31 -3.72 18.52 0.72
N ASP A 32 -3.16 18.95 -0.39
CA ASP A 32 -3.83 19.87 -1.31
C ASP A 32 -5.02 19.17 -1.98
N ALA A 33 -4.85 17.91 -2.39
CA ALA A 33 -5.91 17.06 -2.91
C ALA A 33 -7.03 16.84 -1.87
N MET A 34 -6.68 16.53 -0.62
CA MET A 34 -7.64 16.42 0.48
C MET A 34 -8.38 17.75 0.71
N THR A 35 -7.65 18.86 0.71
CA THR A 35 -8.22 20.19 0.98
C THR A 35 -9.21 20.61 -0.12
N LYS A 36 -8.88 20.36 -1.39
CA LYS A 36 -9.76 20.60 -2.54
C LYS A 36 -11.10 19.85 -2.43
N MET A 37 -11.09 18.64 -1.86
CA MET A 37 -12.28 17.80 -1.70
C MET A 37 -13.01 18.02 -0.36
N SER A 38 -12.58 18.98 0.46
CA SER A 38 -13.14 19.24 1.79
C SER A 38 -14.63 19.61 1.78
N SER A 39 -15.09 20.35 0.76
CA SER A 39 -16.49 20.78 0.65
C SER A 39 -17.43 19.64 0.32
N ALA A 40 -16.95 18.65 -0.45
CA ALA A 40 -17.68 17.45 -0.80
C ALA A 40 -17.62 16.36 0.29
N SER A 41 -16.73 16.52 1.28
CA SER A 41 -16.53 15.55 2.36
C SER A 41 -17.36 15.94 3.60
N PRO A 42 -18.35 15.12 4.00
CA PRO A 42 -19.11 15.37 5.24
C PRO A 42 -18.22 15.38 6.48
N VAL A 43 -18.64 16.12 7.52
CA VAL A 43 -18.02 16.02 8.86
C VAL A 43 -18.15 14.59 9.37
N GLY A 44 -17.06 14.06 9.93
CA GLY A 44 -16.93 12.67 10.38
C GLY A 44 -16.24 11.74 9.36
N THR A 45 -16.02 12.17 8.12
CA THR A 45 -15.25 11.39 7.15
C THR A 45 -13.79 11.20 7.61
N LEU A 46 -13.30 9.96 7.55
CA LEU A 46 -11.89 9.64 7.77
C LEU A 46 -11.13 9.72 6.45
N ALA A 47 -9.92 10.25 6.48
CA ALA A 47 -9.05 10.40 5.32
C ALA A 47 -7.64 9.93 5.63
N TYR A 48 -7.06 9.10 4.78
CA TYR A 48 -5.62 8.77 4.83
C TYR A 48 -4.87 9.55 3.75
N VAL A 49 -3.84 10.29 4.15
CA VAL A 49 -2.96 11.02 3.23
C VAL A 49 -1.69 10.20 3.03
N ILE A 50 -1.47 9.75 1.79
CA ILE A 50 -0.40 8.79 1.46
C ILE A 50 0.97 9.41 1.67
N GLU A 51 1.19 10.63 1.19
CA GLU A 51 2.49 11.31 1.28
C GLU A 51 2.94 11.56 2.73
N GLU A 52 1.99 11.82 3.64
CA GLU A 52 2.28 12.06 5.05
C GLU A 52 2.16 10.79 5.92
N GLU A 53 1.72 9.67 5.34
CA GLU A 53 1.35 8.45 6.06
C GLU A 53 0.45 8.72 7.28
N ALA A 54 -0.49 9.67 7.13
CA ALA A 54 -1.25 10.24 8.23
C ALA A 54 -2.76 10.02 8.07
N LEU A 55 -3.43 9.79 9.19
CA LEU A 55 -4.90 9.72 9.25
C LEU A 55 -5.47 11.04 9.78
N LEU A 56 -6.53 11.51 9.13
CA LEU A 56 -7.25 12.72 9.50
C LEU A 56 -8.75 12.46 9.55
N VAL A 57 -9.46 13.26 10.35
CA VAL A 57 -10.92 13.29 10.39
C VAL A 57 -11.43 14.66 9.98
N ARG A 58 -12.49 14.68 9.17
CA ARG A 58 -13.19 15.91 8.81
C ARG A 58 -13.95 16.43 10.02
N VAL A 59 -13.61 17.64 10.48
CA VAL A 59 -14.30 18.38 11.54
C VAL A 59 -14.97 19.62 10.96
N ASN A 60 -15.78 20.33 11.76
CA ASN A 60 -16.54 21.50 11.31
C ASN A 60 -15.67 22.54 10.57
N ASN A 61 -14.48 22.80 11.07
CA ASN A 61 -13.62 23.89 10.58
C ASN A 61 -12.42 23.39 9.75
N GLY A 62 -12.34 22.11 9.39
CA GLY A 62 -11.13 21.59 8.76
C GLY A 62 -10.92 20.10 8.86
N TRP A 63 -9.66 19.72 8.80
CA TRP A 63 -9.19 18.36 9.00
C TRP A 63 -8.33 18.31 10.25
N GLN A 64 -8.55 17.31 11.09
CA GLN A 64 -7.80 17.11 12.32
C GLN A 64 -6.97 15.83 12.20
N TYR A 65 -5.68 15.93 12.51
CA TYR A 65 -4.81 14.77 12.59
C TYR A 65 -5.20 13.83 13.73
N ILE A 66 -5.15 12.53 13.43
CA ILE A 66 -5.28 11.44 14.38
C ILE A 66 -3.90 10.79 14.55
N ALA A 67 -3.43 10.68 15.79
CA ALA A 67 -2.17 10.01 16.09
C ALA A 67 -2.30 8.49 15.90
N LEU A 68 -1.51 7.92 14.99
CA LEU A 68 -1.54 6.49 14.65
C LEU A 68 -0.72 5.60 15.60
N GLY A 69 0.13 6.19 16.45
CA GLY A 69 1.04 5.45 17.31
C GLY A 69 2.24 4.88 16.55
N SER A 70 2.77 3.76 17.02
CA SER A 70 3.95 3.11 16.44
C SER A 70 3.58 2.15 15.31
N LEU A 71 4.33 2.21 14.20
CA LEU A 71 4.16 1.30 13.06
C LEU A 71 4.74 -0.07 13.39
N LEU A 72 3.95 -1.13 13.16
CA LEU A 72 4.44 -2.50 13.24
C LEU A 72 5.20 -2.83 11.94
N PRO A 73 6.48 -3.25 12.00
CA PRO A 73 7.24 -3.57 10.80
C PRO A 73 6.59 -4.73 10.04
N VAL A 74 6.34 -4.54 8.74
CA VAL A 74 5.90 -5.62 7.87
C VAL A 74 7.13 -6.39 7.43
N THR A 75 7.30 -7.61 7.95
CA THR A 75 8.33 -8.54 7.48
C THR A 75 7.86 -9.20 6.19
N THR A 76 7.71 -8.44 5.10
CA THR A 76 7.45 -9.04 3.80
C THR A 76 8.71 -9.82 3.42
N PRO A 77 8.64 -11.16 3.24
CA PRO A 77 9.80 -11.92 2.79
C PRO A 77 10.28 -11.33 1.46
N ALA A 78 11.61 -11.20 1.32
CA ALA A 78 12.21 -10.72 0.09
C ALA A 78 11.63 -11.50 -1.11
N PRO A 79 11.29 -10.82 -2.23
CA PRO A 79 10.84 -11.51 -3.43
C PRO A 79 11.82 -12.64 -3.77
N PRO A 80 11.33 -13.84 -4.16
CA PRO A 80 12.23 -14.95 -4.48
C PRO A 80 13.20 -14.49 -5.58
N THR A 81 14.48 -14.37 -5.24
CA THR A 81 15.51 -14.10 -6.23
C THR A 81 15.71 -15.37 -7.03
N THR A 82 15.29 -15.37 -8.28
CA THR A 82 15.66 -16.41 -9.23
C THR A 82 17.18 -16.34 -9.45
N SER A 83 17.94 -17.21 -8.79
CA SER A 83 19.33 -17.47 -9.18
C SER A 83 19.29 -18.18 -10.53
N ALA A 84 19.50 -17.44 -11.62
CA ALA A 84 19.73 -18.06 -12.91
C ALA A 84 20.94 -19.00 -12.80
N PRO A 85 20.87 -20.27 -13.23
CA PRO A 85 22.03 -21.12 -13.29
C PRO A 85 23.06 -20.46 -14.22
N GLN A 86 24.27 -20.22 -13.70
CA GLN A 86 25.37 -19.66 -14.47
C GLN A 86 25.70 -20.62 -15.63
N LEU A 87 25.18 -20.37 -16.82
CA LEU A 87 25.60 -21.01 -18.08
C LEU A 87 26.94 -20.42 -18.57
N ARG A 88 27.94 -20.37 -17.69
CA ARG A 88 29.31 -20.08 -18.09
C ARG A 88 30.15 -21.32 -17.81
N PRO A 89 30.52 -22.10 -18.84
CA PRO A 89 31.69 -22.96 -18.69
C PRO A 89 32.87 -22.05 -18.31
N PRO A 90 33.72 -22.44 -17.35
CA PRO A 90 34.92 -21.67 -17.07
C PRO A 90 35.74 -21.66 -18.35
N PHE A 91 36.27 -20.49 -18.70
CA PHE A 91 37.30 -20.45 -19.72
C PHE A 91 38.43 -21.36 -19.21
N GLU A 92 38.63 -22.51 -19.85
CA GLU A 92 39.82 -23.33 -19.59
C GLU A 92 40.83 -22.97 -20.65
N ALA A 93 41.87 -22.26 -20.21
CA ALA A 93 43.07 -21.95 -20.97
C ALA A 93 43.88 -23.22 -21.31
N SER A 94 43.28 -24.20 -21.99
CA SER A 94 43.97 -25.42 -22.43
C SER A 94 44.67 -25.21 -23.78
N ASN A 95 45.47 -24.14 -23.82
CA ASN A 95 46.52 -23.90 -24.82
C ASN A 95 47.83 -24.57 -24.36
N LEU A 96 47.73 -25.68 -23.63
CA LEU A 96 48.89 -26.38 -23.08
C LEU A 96 49.42 -27.37 -24.12
N ILE A 97 50.32 -26.89 -24.98
CA ILE A 97 51.09 -27.68 -25.93
C ILE A 97 52.01 -28.64 -25.16
N ASN A 98 51.92 -29.94 -25.46
CA ASN A 98 52.97 -30.90 -25.08
C ASN A 98 53.65 -31.44 -26.35
N HIS A 99 54.88 -30.98 -26.59
CA HIS A 99 55.81 -31.59 -27.55
C HIS A 99 56.42 -32.84 -26.93
N ILE A 100 56.13 -34.03 -27.45
CA ILE A 100 56.96 -35.22 -27.25
C ILE A 100 57.23 -35.91 -28.60
N SER A 101 58.49 -36.28 -28.79
CA SER A 101 59.22 -36.50 -30.04
C SER A 101 58.96 -37.83 -30.79
N LYS A 102 59.15 -37.79 -32.12
CA LYS A 102 59.45 -38.91 -33.08
C LYS A 102 60.47 -39.92 -32.49
N PRO A 103 60.48 -41.27 -32.75
CA PRO A 103 60.53 -42.00 -34.06
C PRO A 103 59.73 -43.35 -34.06
N ALA A 104 59.53 -44.13 -35.14
CA ALA A 104 60.46 -45.00 -35.87
C ALA A 104 59.67 -45.70 -37.02
N ASP A 105 60.20 -45.73 -38.24
CA ASP A 105 60.72 -46.94 -38.91
C ASP A 105 59.74 -48.13 -39.01
N VAL A 106 59.15 -48.33 -40.19
CA VAL A 106 58.75 -49.67 -40.65
C VAL A 106 59.18 -49.85 -42.11
N SER A 107 60.20 -50.68 -42.25
CA SER A 107 60.66 -51.33 -43.46
C SER A 107 59.61 -52.32 -44.01
N ASN A 108 59.56 -52.49 -45.34
CA ASN A 108 59.48 -53.76 -46.10
C ASN A 108 58.69 -53.57 -47.42
N VAL A 109 59.30 -53.72 -48.61
CA VAL A 109 59.61 -54.98 -49.36
C VAL A 109 58.32 -55.63 -49.86
N ASP A 110 58.07 -55.88 -51.15
CA ASP A 110 58.92 -56.37 -52.27
C ASP A 110 58.51 -55.71 -53.60
#